data_AF-A0A9X7JUV5-F1
#
_entry.id   AF-A0A9X7JUV5-F1
#
_cell.length_a   1.000
_cell.length_b   1.000
_cell.length_c   1.000
_cell.angle_alpha   90.00
_cell.angle_beta   90.00
_cell.angle_gamma   90.00
#
_symmetry.space_group_name_H-M   'P 1'
#
loop_
_entity.id
_entity.type
_entity.pdbx_description
1 polymer ?
#
loop_
_entity_poly.entity_id
_entity_poly.type
_entity_poly.pdbx_seq_one_letter_code
_entity_poly.pdbx_strand_id
1 'polypeptide(L)'
;MHMRQERELGPSASPRAGHPGRGVRGRPPGRRGRTAGPEHRLLTAASALYLLTTMAAAAPAYAAAPAHALAPAYVPAPAHAVAPAYVPAAAGGSKERDAQLVYCLDAEHRRALVTAAIRLGLLQQDATPDGVVRPSAAGAGSMTLEQWAERREEDFGRSCSALMAAASDSPGTAAEEKEEEDWLTAFVKSLPLLAAGALLTLGGQFSERISSERRQLSHQLASREAAFRAAVHEYLTAYENDPRADHAEVATSREALRGVLAQVPGPAARRTAAQRLAEELPLVRPLPAAQGGEILGTEGRARLGREVRESVETQPRAVMEINRRGLYWRWRALRRRSTRTAPHRG
;
A
#
# COMPACT_ATOMS: atom_id res chain seq x y z
N MET A 1 30.16 12.84 60.11
CA MET A 1 29.47 13.80 61.00
C MET A 1 29.51 15.17 60.35
N HIS A 2 28.46 15.55 59.61
CA HIS A 2 28.15 16.96 59.33
C HIS A 2 26.67 17.09 59.06
N MET A 3 26.12 18.19 59.57
CA MET A 3 24.73 18.37 59.93
C MET A 3 23.77 18.43 58.73
N ARG A 4 22.62 17.83 58.98
CA ARG A 4 21.36 17.86 58.26
C ARG A 4 20.75 19.25 58.44
N GLN A 5 20.55 20.00 57.35
CA GLN A 5 19.80 21.26 57.37
C GLN A 5 18.45 21.03 56.69
N GLU A 6 17.43 20.79 57.52
CA GLU A 6 16.03 20.75 57.14
C GLU A 6 15.60 22.17 56.77
N ARG A 7 15.14 22.37 55.54
CA ARG A 7 14.42 23.59 55.14
C ARG A 7 12.93 23.31 55.16
N GLU A 8 12.27 24.19 55.89
CA GLU A 8 10.87 24.19 56.26
C GLU A 8 9.93 24.26 55.07
N LEU A 9 8.89 23.43 55.16
CA LEU A 9 7.68 23.46 54.36
C LEU A 9 6.81 24.63 54.82
N GLY A 10 6.70 25.66 53.98
CA GLY A 10 5.68 26.71 54.12
C GLY A 10 4.39 26.34 53.38
N PRO A 11 3.21 26.34 54.02
CA PRO A 11 1.93 26.07 53.36
C PRO A 11 1.43 27.34 52.66
N SER A 12 1.53 27.38 51.33
CA SER A 12 0.94 28.46 50.54
C SER A 12 -0.53 28.13 50.25
N ALA A 13 -1.41 28.73 51.04
CA ALA A 13 -2.85 28.78 50.81
C ALA A 13 -3.16 29.42 49.44
N SER A 14 -4.02 28.78 48.64
CA SER A 14 -4.63 29.40 47.45
C SER A 14 -6.15 29.45 47.59
N PRO A 15 -6.79 30.55 47.17
CA PRO A 15 -8.18 30.84 47.45
C PRO A 15 -9.16 30.06 46.57
N ARG A 16 -10.19 29.52 47.22
CA ARG A 16 -11.48 29.11 46.66
C ARG A 16 -12.30 30.37 46.37
N ALA A 17 -12.76 30.56 45.12
CA ALA A 17 -14.10 31.05 44.76
C ALA A 17 -14.15 31.48 43.30
N GLY A 18 -15.22 31.10 42.60
CA GLY A 18 -15.62 31.76 41.34
C GLY A 18 -16.09 30.82 40.25
N HIS A 19 -17.27 30.23 40.41
CA HIS A 19 -18.07 29.74 39.29
C HIS A 19 -18.84 30.91 38.68
N PRO A 20 -18.70 31.18 37.37
CA PRO A 20 -19.76 31.86 36.65
C PRO A 20 -20.25 31.04 35.44
N GLY A 21 -21.57 31.11 35.22
CA GLY A 21 -22.12 31.13 33.87
C GLY A 21 -22.62 29.79 33.31
N ARG A 22 -23.75 29.33 33.83
CA ARG A 22 -24.63 28.39 33.13
C ARG A 22 -25.23 29.11 31.91
N GLY A 23 -24.51 29.07 30.79
CA GLY A 23 -24.91 29.64 29.51
C GLY A 23 -26.18 28.97 28.95
N VAL A 24 -27.18 29.79 28.69
CA VAL A 24 -28.49 29.46 28.12
C VAL A 24 -28.31 28.76 26.76
N ARG A 25 -28.85 27.54 26.63
CA ARG A 25 -28.96 26.83 25.36
C ARG A 25 -29.98 27.55 24.46
N GLY A 26 -29.49 28.44 23.60
CA GLY A 26 -30.25 28.96 22.47
C GLY A 26 -30.54 27.83 21.47
N ARG A 27 -31.82 27.48 21.37
CA ARG A 27 -32.38 26.54 20.39
C ARG A 27 -32.47 27.28 19.04
N PRO A 28 -31.80 26.84 17.96
CA PRO A 28 -31.95 27.49 16.66
C PRO A 28 -33.36 27.25 16.10
N PRO A 29 -34.00 28.25 15.48
CA PRO A 29 -35.29 28.12 14.84
C PRO A 29 -35.21 27.28 13.56
N GLY A 30 -36.34 26.65 13.23
CA GLY A 30 -36.44 25.54 12.30
C GLY A 30 -36.03 25.84 10.87
N ARG A 31 -35.21 24.93 10.32
CA ARG A 31 -34.92 24.84 8.91
C ARG A 31 -36.08 24.09 8.23
N ARG A 32 -37.02 24.85 7.66
CA ARG A 32 -38.12 24.33 6.84
C ARG A 32 -37.56 23.42 5.74
N GLY A 33 -38.15 22.24 5.62
CA GLY A 33 -37.86 21.27 4.57
C GLY A 33 -38.12 21.86 3.19
N ARG A 34 -37.06 21.93 2.38
CA ARG A 34 -37.18 21.95 0.92
C ARG A 34 -37.23 20.49 0.48
N THR A 35 -38.42 20.03 0.12
CA THR A 35 -38.64 18.82 -0.66
C THR A 35 -37.96 19.01 -2.02
N ALA A 36 -36.81 18.37 -2.21
CA ALA A 36 -36.23 18.22 -3.53
C ALA A 36 -37.15 17.30 -4.34
N GLY A 37 -37.74 17.83 -5.41
CA GLY A 37 -38.59 17.09 -6.33
C GLY A 37 -37.86 15.91 -6.99
N PRO A 38 -38.61 14.91 -7.49
CA PRO A 38 -38.09 13.63 -7.99
C PRO A 38 -37.29 13.71 -9.30
N GLU A 39 -37.11 14.89 -9.90
CA GLU A 39 -36.53 15.03 -11.25
C GLU A 39 -35.00 14.98 -11.31
N HIS A 40 -34.28 15.01 -10.19
CA HIS A 40 -32.81 14.95 -10.17
C HIS A 40 -32.19 13.54 -10.12
N ARG A 41 -33.00 12.47 -10.07
CA ARG A 41 -32.47 11.10 -9.94
C ARG A 41 -32.09 10.41 -11.25
N LEU A 42 -32.47 10.94 -12.41
CA LEU A 42 -32.11 10.32 -13.70
C LEU A 42 -30.79 10.85 -14.31
N LEU A 43 -30.31 12.03 -13.89
CA LEU A 43 -29.07 12.62 -14.42
C LEU A 43 -27.77 12.11 -13.75
N THR A 44 -27.87 11.34 -12.66
CA THR A 44 -26.69 10.88 -11.91
C THR A 44 -26.18 9.49 -12.35
N ALA A 45 -26.98 8.70 -13.06
CA ALA A 45 -26.52 7.41 -13.60
C ALA A 45 -25.70 7.57 -14.89
N ALA A 46 -26.06 8.52 -15.76
CA ALA A 46 -25.35 8.76 -17.02
C ALA A 46 -23.95 9.38 -16.82
N SER A 47 -23.76 10.18 -15.76
CA SER A 47 -22.46 10.83 -15.48
C SER A 47 -21.39 9.88 -14.93
N ALA A 48 -21.79 8.74 -14.34
CA ALA A 48 -20.85 7.76 -13.80
C ALA A 48 -20.18 6.91 -14.89
N LEU A 49 -20.85 6.68 -16.03
CA LEU A 49 -20.30 5.97 -17.18
C LEU A 49 -19.33 6.83 -18.00
N TYR A 50 -19.53 8.16 -18.06
CA TYR A 50 -18.67 9.06 -18.83
C TYR A 50 -17.29 9.32 -18.17
N LEU A 51 -17.18 9.17 -16.84
CA LEU A 51 -15.92 9.29 -16.12
C LEU A 51 -15.02 8.04 -16.21
N LEU A 52 -15.58 6.88 -16.61
CA LEU A 52 -14.82 5.65 -16.81
C LEU A 52 -14.15 5.59 -18.18
N THR A 53 -14.63 6.33 -19.19
CA THR A 53 -14.10 6.29 -20.56
C THR A 53 -12.96 7.28 -20.83
N THR A 54 -12.76 8.29 -19.97
CA THR A 54 -11.80 9.38 -20.23
C THR A 54 -10.40 9.19 -19.63
N MET A 55 -10.14 8.11 -18.89
CA MET A 55 -8.81 7.84 -18.29
C MET A 55 -7.88 6.97 -19.17
N ALA A 56 -8.23 6.72 -20.43
CA ALA A 56 -7.46 5.88 -21.35
C ALA A 56 -6.48 6.64 -22.27
N ALA A 57 -6.34 7.97 -22.16
CA ALA A 57 -5.49 8.74 -23.06
C ALA A 57 -4.66 9.80 -22.32
N ALA A 58 -3.62 9.37 -21.61
CA ALA A 58 -2.51 10.24 -21.22
C ALA A 58 -1.22 9.41 -21.08
N ALA A 59 -0.63 9.04 -22.21
CA ALA A 59 0.75 8.60 -22.25
C ALA A 59 1.66 9.82 -22.00
N PRO A 60 2.56 9.82 -21.01
CA PRO A 60 3.55 10.87 -20.90
C PRO A 60 4.57 10.72 -22.02
N ALA A 61 4.62 11.73 -22.89
CA ALA A 61 5.74 11.95 -23.80
C ALA A 61 7.01 12.18 -22.96
N TYR A 62 7.90 11.19 -22.94
CA TYR A 62 9.25 11.37 -22.42
C TYR A 62 10.00 12.34 -23.34
N ALA A 63 10.17 13.57 -22.88
CA ALA A 63 11.08 14.52 -23.51
C ALA A 63 12.52 14.01 -23.30
N ALA A 64 13.18 13.70 -24.41
CA ALA A 64 14.59 13.35 -24.45
C ALA A 64 15.44 14.54 -23.98
N ALA A 65 16.23 14.33 -22.92
CA ALA A 65 17.27 15.25 -22.53
C ALA A 65 18.49 15.12 -23.47
N PRO A 66 19.20 16.21 -23.80
CA PRO A 66 20.33 16.19 -24.72
C PRO A 66 21.54 15.50 -24.09
N ALA A 67 22.12 14.58 -24.86
CA ALA A 67 23.39 13.92 -24.56
C ALA A 67 24.54 14.93 -24.73
N HIS A 68 25.25 15.24 -23.65
CA HIS A 68 26.57 15.84 -23.76
C HIS A 68 27.59 14.75 -24.06
N ALA A 69 28.21 14.88 -25.23
CA ALA A 69 29.28 14.05 -25.73
C ALA A 69 30.57 14.24 -24.92
N LEU A 70 31.08 13.14 -24.36
CA LEU A 70 32.49 12.96 -24.06
C LEU A 70 32.85 11.53 -24.45
N ALA A 71 33.74 11.40 -25.42
CA ALA A 71 34.44 10.18 -25.84
C ALA A 71 35.95 10.46 -25.78
N PRO A 72 36.84 9.46 -25.90
CA PRO A 72 36.87 8.18 -25.19
C PRO A 72 38.28 7.91 -24.61
N ALA A 73 38.39 7.03 -23.61
CA ALA A 73 39.62 6.30 -23.34
C ALA A 73 39.29 4.82 -23.16
N TYR A 74 39.70 4.05 -24.17
CA TYR A 74 39.41 2.65 -24.42
C TYR A 74 40.43 1.78 -23.68
N VAL A 75 39.98 0.90 -22.78
CA VAL A 75 40.75 -0.25 -22.30
C VAL A 75 39.83 -1.47 -22.35
N PRO A 76 40.03 -2.43 -23.27
CA PRO A 76 39.19 -3.62 -23.32
C PRO A 76 39.69 -4.65 -22.30
N ALA A 77 38.93 -4.87 -21.24
CA ALA A 77 39.02 -6.07 -20.42
C ALA A 77 37.86 -7.01 -20.82
N PRO A 78 38.09 -8.32 -21.02
CA PRO A 78 37.02 -9.27 -21.29
C PRO A 78 36.20 -9.49 -20.02
N ALA A 79 35.17 -8.66 -19.82
CA ALA A 79 34.15 -8.88 -18.81
C ALA A 79 33.15 -9.90 -19.38
N HIS A 80 33.25 -11.15 -18.92
CA HIS A 80 32.17 -12.12 -19.04
C HIS A 80 30.94 -11.53 -18.34
N ALA A 81 29.99 -11.03 -19.13
CA ALA A 81 28.70 -10.57 -18.66
C ALA A 81 27.90 -11.80 -18.18
N VAL A 82 28.04 -12.13 -16.90
CA VAL A 82 27.10 -13.01 -16.21
C VAL A 82 25.80 -12.22 -16.10
N ALA A 83 24.84 -12.50 -16.99
CA ALA A 83 23.50 -11.97 -16.89
C ALA A 83 22.94 -12.30 -15.49
N PRO A 84 22.42 -11.32 -14.74
CA PRO A 84 21.80 -11.61 -13.45
C PRO A 84 20.59 -12.50 -13.70
N ALA A 85 20.67 -13.74 -13.25
CA ALA A 85 19.52 -14.63 -13.15
C ALA A 85 18.46 -13.91 -12.30
N TYR A 86 17.37 -13.53 -12.94
CA TYR A 86 16.21 -12.93 -12.29
C TYR A 86 15.64 -14.01 -11.35
N VAL A 87 15.97 -13.95 -10.07
CA VAL A 87 15.33 -14.80 -9.06
C VAL A 87 14.00 -14.11 -8.69
N PRO A 88 12.85 -14.63 -9.11
CA PRO A 88 11.58 -14.08 -8.67
C PRO A 88 11.49 -14.22 -7.15
N ALA A 89 11.17 -13.10 -6.49
CA ALA A 89 11.07 -13.00 -5.03
C ALA A 89 10.02 -13.99 -4.48
N ALA A 90 10.48 -15.11 -3.94
CA ALA A 90 9.69 -16.09 -3.22
C ALA A 90 9.49 -15.62 -1.76
N ALA A 91 8.37 -14.96 -1.47
CA ALA A 91 7.97 -14.68 -0.07
C ALA A 91 6.45 -14.51 0.14
N GLY A 92 5.63 -15.11 -0.73
CA GLY A 92 4.17 -15.24 -0.52
C GLY A 92 3.67 -16.68 -0.45
N GLY A 93 4.57 -17.67 -0.50
CA GLY A 93 4.31 -18.92 -1.23
C GLY A 93 4.14 -20.20 -0.41
N SER A 94 3.49 -20.18 0.75
CA SER A 94 3.07 -21.45 1.39
C SER A 94 1.62 -21.80 1.03
N LYS A 95 0.63 -21.01 1.48
CA LYS A 95 -0.79 -21.37 1.27
C LYS A 95 -1.22 -21.41 -0.19
N GLU A 96 -0.74 -20.46 -1.00
CA GLU A 96 -1.04 -20.42 -2.43
C GLU A 96 -0.40 -21.61 -3.16
N ARG A 97 0.81 -22.00 -2.75
CA ARG A 97 1.55 -23.13 -3.31
C ARG A 97 0.90 -24.46 -2.94
N ASP A 98 0.44 -24.60 -1.71
CA ASP A 98 -0.29 -25.78 -1.25
C ASP A 98 -1.59 -25.96 -2.04
N ALA A 99 -2.32 -24.87 -2.31
CA ALA A 99 -3.53 -24.89 -3.13
C ALA A 99 -3.24 -25.29 -4.59
N GLN A 100 -2.16 -24.76 -5.20
CA GLN A 100 -1.74 -25.14 -6.55
C GLN A 100 -1.35 -26.61 -6.65
N LEU A 101 -0.64 -27.13 -5.65
CA LEU A 101 -0.22 -28.53 -5.61
C LEU A 101 -1.44 -29.47 -5.52
N VAL A 102 -2.40 -29.16 -4.64
CA VAL A 102 -3.65 -29.93 -4.52
C VAL A 102 -4.44 -29.88 -5.83
N TYR A 103 -4.59 -28.71 -6.44
CA TYR A 103 -5.31 -28.55 -7.70
C TYR A 103 -4.66 -29.36 -8.83
N CYS A 104 -3.34 -29.21 -9.03
CA CYS A 104 -2.66 -29.84 -10.16
C CYS A 104 -2.45 -31.36 -10.00
N LEU A 105 -2.46 -31.90 -8.77
CA LEU A 105 -2.40 -33.34 -8.51
C LEU A 105 -3.76 -34.04 -8.43
N ASP A 106 -4.86 -33.28 -8.51
CA ASP A 106 -6.21 -33.84 -8.56
C ASP A 106 -6.40 -34.74 -9.79
N ALA A 107 -7.12 -35.86 -9.63
CA ALA A 107 -7.31 -36.86 -10.67
C ALA A 107 -7.92 -36.27 -11.95
N GLU A 108 -8.78 -35.25 -11.84
CA GLU A 108 -9.40 -34.57 -12.98
C GLU A 108 -8.39 -33.75 -13.80
N HIS A 109 -7.28 -33.33 -13.18
CA HIS A 109 -6.31 -32.40 -13.78
C HIS A 109 -4.98 -33.05 -14.18
N ARG A 110 -4.67 -34.26 -13.70
CA ARG A 110 -3.42 -35.00 -13.99
C ARG A 110 -3.11 -35.12 -15.49
N ARG A 111 -4.11 -35.48 -16.31
CA ARG A 111 -3.93 -35.62 -17.77
C ARG A 111 -3.57 -34.29 -18.43
N ALA A 112 -4.24 -33.21 -18.04
CA ALA A 112 -3.99 -31.89 -18.59
C ALA A 112 -2.62 -31.35 -18.13
N LEU A 113 -2.23 -31.63 -16.88
CA LEU A 113 -0.90 -31.30 -16.35
C LEU A 113 0.22 -31.99 -17.14
N VAL A 114 0.12 -33.31 -17.34
CA VAL A 114 1.12 -34.07 -18.13
C VAL A 114 1.18 -33.55 -19.57
N THR A 115 0.03 -33.26 -20.17
CA THR A 115 -0.03 -32.70 -21.53
C THR A 115 0.68 -31.33 -21.60
N ALA A 116 0.44 -30.46 -20.62
CA ALA A 116 1.12 -29.17 -20.54
C ALA A 116 2.65 -29.35 -20.36
N ALA A 117 3.07 -30.27 -19.50
CA ALA A 117 4.48 -30.56 -19.26
C ALA A 117 5.19 -31.14 -20.49
N ILE A 118 4.53 -32.01 -21.27
CA ILE A 118 5.06 -32.51 -22.56
C ILE A 118 5.20 -31.36 -23.56
N ARG A 119 4.18 -30.49 -23.69
CA ARG A 119 4.22 -29.33 -24.59
C ARG A 119 5.31 -28.33 -24.25
N LEU A 120 5.61 -28.17 -22.95
CA LEU A 120 6.70 -27.34 -22.47
C LEU A 120 8.09 -28.02 -22.57
N GLY A 121 8.14 -29.27 -23.04
CA GLY A 121 9.37 -30.05 -23.14
C GLY A 121 9.97 -30.46 -21.79
N LEU A 122 9.16 -30.46 -20.73
CA LEU A 122 9.58 -30.82 -19.36
C LEU A 122 9.52 -32.32 -19.12
N LEU A 123 8.55 -33.01 -19.75
CA LEU A 123 8.39 -34.46 -19.73
C LEU A 123 8.53 -35.03 -21.15
N GLN A 124 8.91 -36.31 -21.22
CA GLN A 124 8.94 -37.10 -22.45
C GLN A 124 7.52 -37.49 -22.92
N GLN A 125 7.37 -37.80 -24.22
CA GLN A 125 6.06 -38.09 -24.84
C GLN A 125 5.39 -39.39 -24.34
N ASP A 126 6.13 -40.27 -23.67
CA ASP A 126 5.67 -41.52 -23.07
C ASP A 126 5.09 -41.34 -21.65
N ALA A 127 5.06 -40.12 -21.12
CA ALA A 127 4.51 -39.83 -19.80
C ALA A 127 2.98 -40.05 -19.76
N THR A 128 2.51 -40.73 -18.71
CA THR A 128 1.10 -41.04 -18.49
C THR A 128 0.57 -40.38 -17.21
N PRO A 129 -0.73 -40.01 -17.14
CA PRO A 129 -1.30 -39.28 -16.00
C PRO A 129 -1.32 -40.07 -14.69
N ASP A 130 -1.50 -41.39 -14.76
CA ASP A 130 -1.61 -42.29 -13.60
C ASP A 130 -0.33 -43.12 -13.38
N GLY A 131 0.70 -42.87 -14.17
CA GLY A 131 1.86 -43.74 -14.25
C GLY A 131 3.17 -43.01 -14.06
N VAL A 132 4.19 -43.57 -14.70
CA VAL A 132 5.56 -43.11 -14.55
C VAL A 132 5.81 -41.97 -15.54
N VAL A 133 6.32 -40.86 -15.04
CA VAL A 133 6.78 -39.72 -15.83
C VAL A 133 8.29 -39.76 -15.96
N ARG A 134 8.80 -39.37 -17.14
CA ARG A 134 10.23 -39.27 -17.40
C ARG A 134 10.59 -37.83 -17.76
N PRO A 135 11.33 -37.10 -16.90
CA PRO A 135 11.75 -35.75 -17.23
C PRO A 135 12.63 -35.71 -18.48
N SER A 136 12.56 -34.62 -19.22
CA SER A 136 13.32 -34.42 -20.47
C SER A 136 14.83 -34.22 -20.23
N ALA A 137 15.22 -33.82 -19.01
CA ALA A 137 16.62 -33.64 -18.64
C ALA A 137 17.43 -34.95 -18.77
N ALA A 138 18.60 -34.87 -19.40
CA ALA A 138 19.47 -36.02 -19.62
C ALA A 138 19.81 -36.73 -18.30
N GLY A 139 19.63 -38.04 -18.26
CA GLY A 139 19.91 -38.87 -17.07
C GLY A 139 18.83 -38.83 -15.98
N ALA A 140 17.70 -38.16 -16.20
CA ALA A 140 16.59 -38.24 -15.25
C ALA A 140 15.92 -39.61 -15.31
N GLY A 141 15.98 -40.35 -14.19
CA GLY A 141 15.25 -41.59 -14.02
C GLY A 141 13.73 -41.40 -14.07
N SER A 142 13.03 -42.50 -14.30
CA SER A 142 11.58 -42.56 -14.31
C SER A 142 11.01 -42.40 -12.88
N MET A 143 10.00 -41.56 -12.67
CA MET A 143 9.43 -41.27 -11.34
C MET A 143 7.91 -41.11 -11.40
N THR A 144 7.21 -41.10 -10.27
CA THR A 144 5.78 -40.78 -10.25
C THR A 144 5.55 -39.27 -10.37
N LEU A 145 4.32 -38.86 -10.67
CA LEU A 145 3.96 -37.44 -10.78
C LEU A 145 4.14 -36.69 -9.46
N GLU A 146 3.84 -37.32 -8.32
CA GLU A 146 4.06 -36.78 -6.98
C GLU A 146 5.56 -36.61 -6.68
N GLN A 147 6.37 -37.61 -7.02
CA GLN A 147 7.82 -37.52 -6.87
C GLN A 147 8.43 -36.44 -7.77
N TRP A 148 7.84 -36.21 -8.95
CA TRP A 148 8.24 -35.11 -9.83
C TRP A 148 7.88 -33.76 -9.20
N ALA A 149 6.68 -33.61 -8.63
CA ALA A 149 6.28 -32.40 -7.91
C ALA A 149 7.24 -32.06 -6.75
N GLU A 150 7.67 -33.07 -5.99
CA GLU A 150 8.60 -32.90 -4.86
C GLU A 150 10.04 -32.61 -5.30
N ARG A 151 10.57 -33.37 -6.27
CA ARG A 151 11.99 -33.32 -6.65
C ARG A 151 12.30 -32.28 -7.73
N ARG A 152 11.28 -31.81 -8.44
CA ARG A 152 11.38 -30.86 -9.56
C ARG A 152 10.33 -29.76 -9.41
N GLU A 153 10.27 -29.14 -8.23
CA GLU A 153 9.27 -28.12 -7.87
C GLU A 153 9.14 -27.01 -8.93
N GLU A 154 10.25 -26.54 -9.50
CA GLU A 154 10.25 -25.47 -10.51
C GLU A 154 9.60 -25.91 -11.84
N ASP A 155 9.93 -27.10 -12.33
CA ASP A 155 9.37 -27.64 -13.57
C ASP A 155 7.88 -27.98 -13.40
N PHE A 156 7.54 -28.60 -12.27
CA PHE A 156 6.15 -28.86 -11.89
C PHE A 156 5.36 -27.55 -11.82
N GLY A 157 5.87 -26.55 -11.10
CA GLY A 157 5.24 -25.24 -10.96
C GLY A 157 5.02 -24.53 -12.29
N ARG A 158 5.97 -24.62 -13.24
CA ARG A 158 5.80 -24.10 -14.61
C ARG A 158 4.67 -24.79 -15.36
N SER A 159 4.60 -26.12 -15.30
CA SER A 159 3.53 -26.88 -15.97
C SER A 159 2.16 -26.62 -15.35
N CYS A 160 2.07 -26.56 -14.02
CA CYS A 160 0.85 -26.27 -13.27
C CYS A 160 0.35 -24.84 -13.55
N SER A 161 1.26 -23.86 -13.59
CA SER A 161 0.92 -22.49 -13.97
C SER A 161 0.39 -22.39 -15.40
N ALA A 162 1.01 -23.11 -16.35
CA ALA A 162 0.54 -23.17 -17.73
C ALA A 162 -0.84 -23.83 -17.85
N LEU A 163 -1.10 -24.89 -17.07
CA LEU A 163 -2.40 -25.53 -16.99
C LEU A 163 -3.48 -24.55 -16.48
N MET A 164 -3.22 -23.85 -15.38
CA MET A 164 -4.18 -22.89 -14.82
C MET A 164 -4.45 -21.72 -15.78
N ALA A 165 -3.43 -21.24 -16.49
CA ALA A 165 -3.60 -20.21 -17.52
C ALA A 165 -4.47 -20.69 -18.69
N ALA A 166 -4.25 -21.92 -19.16
CA ALA A 166 -5.08 -22.52 -20.21
C ALA A 166 -6.53 -22.74 -19.76
N ALA A 167 -6.74 -23.10 -18.48
CA ALA A 167 -8.07 -23.24 -17.91
C ALA A 167 -8.80 -21.89 -17.79
N SER A 168 -8.08 -20.79 -17.51
CA SER A 168 -8.67 -19.44 -17.50
C SER A 168 -8.99 -18.89 -18.89
N ASP A 169 -8.26 -19.33 -19.91
CA ASP A 169 -8.41 -18.86 -21.30
C ASP A 169 -9.43 -19.66 -22.10
N SER A 170 -9.99 -20.74 -21.57
CA SER A 170 -11.07 -21.48 -22.24
C SER A 170 -12.40 -20.78 -21.96
N PRO A 171 -12.95 -19.96 -22.88
CA PRO A 171 -14.32 -19.50 -22.77
C PRO A 171 -15.19 -20.76 -22.67
N GLY A 172 -15.99 -20.84 -21.60
CA GLY A 172 -16.72 -22.04 -21.21
C GLY A 172 -17.28 -22.76 -22.43
N THR A 173 -16.92 -24.04 -22.58
CA THR A 173 -17.42 -24.92 -23.63
C THR A 173 -18.92 -24.74 -23.72
N ALA A 174 -19.33 -24.09 -24.80
CA ALA A 174 -20.71 -23.85 -25.15
C ALA A 174 -21.45 -25.19 -25.04
N ALA A 175 -22.57 -25.14 -24.32
CA ALA A 175 -23.46 -26.26 -24.11
C ALA A 175 -23.67 -27.04 -25.41
N GLU A 176 -23.52 -28.36 -25.33
CA GLU A 176 -23.94 -29.26 -26.40
C GLU A 176 -25.37 -28.89 -26.82
N GLU A 177 -25.53 -28.76 -28.14
CA GLU A 177 -26.76 -28.43 -28.84
C GLU A 177 -27.92 -29.31 -28.35
N LYS A 178 -28.72 -28.79 -27.42
CA LYS A 178 -30.04 -29.31 -27.08
C LYS A 178 -31.04 -28.16 -27.12
N GLU A 179 -31.78 -28.13 -28.23
CA GLU A 179 -33.01 -27.39 -28.52
C GLU A 179 -33.00 -25.87 -28.22
N GLU A 180 -33.03 -25.10 -29.31
CA GLU A 180 -32.67 -23.68 -29.45
C GLU A 180 -33.46 -22.65 -28.63
N GLU A 181 -34.46 -23.02 -27.82
CA GLU A 181 -35.30 -22.04 -27.11
C GLU A 181 -34.97 -21.84 -25.62
N ASP A 182 -34.16 -22.70 -24.98
CA ASP A 182 -33.91 -22.60 -23.53
C ASP A 182 -32.51 -22.12 -23.13
N TRP A 183 -31.55 -22.13 -24.06
CA TRP A 183 -30.17 -21.72 -23.76
C TRP A 183 -30.03 -20.21 -23.54
N LEU A 184 -30.81 -19.38 -24.25
CA LEU A 184 -30.84 -17.92 -24.08
C LEU A 184 -31.41 -17.55 -22.70
N THR A 185 -32.45 -18.25 -22.27
CA THR A 185 -33.05 -18.10 -20.94
C THR A 185 -32.08 -18.55 -19.85
N ALA A 186 -31.35 -19.64 -20.07
CA ALA A 186 -30.29 -20.10 -19.17
C ALA A 186 -29.10 -19.14 -19.12
N PHE A 187 -28.69 -18.58 -20.26
CA PHE A 187 -27.60 -17.60 -20.37
C PHE A 187 -27.97 -16.27 -19.69
N VAL A 188 -29.18 -15.77 -19.88
CA VAL A 188 -29.67 -14.56 -19.18
C VAL A 188 -29.79 -14.81 -17.67
N LYS A 189 -30.16 -16.03 -17.25
CA LYS A 189 -30.18 -16.42 -15.83
C LYS A 189 -28.78 -16.57 -15.23
N SER A 190 -27.77 -16.95 -16.01
CA SER A 190 -26.37 -17.09 -15.56
C SER A 190 -25.53 -15.82 -15.72
N LEU A 191 -26.01 -14.85 -16.49
CA LEU A 191 -25.40 -13.53 -16.70
C LEU A 191 -25.04 -12.79 -15.40
N PRO A 192 -25.85 -12.81 -14.32
CA PRO A 192 -25.48 -12.22 -13.03
C PRO A 192 -24.27 -12.89 -12.37
N LEU A 193 -24.12 -14.22 -12.52
CA LEU A 193 -22.99 -14.99 -12.00
C LEU A 193 -21.71 -14.69 -12.79
N LEU A 194 -21.79 -14.64 -14.12
CA LEU A 194 -20.67 -14.25 -14.97
C LEU A 194 -20.26 -12.79 -14.74
N ALA A 195 -21.23 -11.88 -14.64
CA ALA A 195 -20.97 -10.47 -14.32
C ALA A 195 -20.34 -10.32 -12.93
N ALA A 196 -20.77 -11.09 -11.94
CA ALA A 196 -20.15 -11.12 -10.62
C ALA A 196 -18.71 -11.64 -10.68
N GLY A 197 -18.43 -12.68 -11.47
CA GLY A 197 -17.08 -13.20 -11.70
C GLY A 197 -16.16 -12.15 -12.34
N ALA A 198 -16.60 -11.51 -13.43
CA ALA A 198 -15.84 -10.45 -14.10
C ALA A 198 -15.58 -9.25 -13.18
N LEU A 199 -16.57 -8.84 -12.38
CA LEU A 199 -16.40 -7.77 -11.39
C LEU A 199 -15.43 -8.16 -10.27
N LEU A 200 -15.40 -9.44 -9.86
CA LEU A 200 -14.43 -9.93 -8.89
C LEU A 200 -13.01 -9.88 -9.46
N THR A 201 -12.82 -10.32 -10.71
CA THR A 201 -11.51 -10.29 -11.40
C THR A 201 -11.00 -8.86 -11.60
N LEU A 202 -11.86 -7.96 -12.10
CA LEU A 202 -11.53 -6.53 -12.20
C LEU A 202 -11.21 -5.96 -10.81
N GLY A 203 -12.01 -6.31 -9.79
CA GLY A 203 -11.76 -5.93 -8.41
C GLY A 203 -10.40 -6.39 -7.87
N GLY A 204 -9.95 -7.59 -8.26
CA GLY A 204 -8.63 -8.13 -7.94
C GLY A 204 -7.50 -7.28 -8.51
N GLN A 205 -7.52 -7.00 -9.81
CA GLN A 205 -6.50 -6.19 -10.49
C GLN A 205 -6.43 -4.75 -9.94
N PHE A 206 -7.59 -4.13 -9.69
CA PHE A 206 -7.63 -2.81 -9.05
C PHE A 206 -7.07 -2.84 -7.62
N SER A 207 -7.34 -3.92 -6.87
CA SER A 207 -6.82 -4.07 -5.51
C SER A 207 -5.30 -4.18 -5.46
N GLU A 208 -4.69 -4.89 -6.42
CA GLU A 208 -3.24 -5.02 -6.51
C GLU A 208 -2.56 -3.68 -6.83
N ARG A 209 -3.07 -2.95 -7.83
CA ARG A 209 -2.55 -1.63 -8.19
C ARG A 209 -2.65 -0.63 -7.04
N ILE A 210 -3.80 -0.58 -6.37
CA ILE A 210 -3.98 0.29 -5.20
C ILE A 210 -3.05 -0.13 -4.05
N SER A 211 -2.80 -1.43 -3.91
CA SER A 211 -1.90 -1.95 -2.86
C SER A 211 -0.44 -1.62 -3.15
N SER A 212 0.01 -1.71 -4.40
CA SER A 212 1.38 -1.37 -4.79
C SER A 212 1.65 0.13 -4.65
N GLU A 213 0.74 0.99 -5.13
CA GLU A 213 0.83 2.45 -4.93
C GLU A 213 0.89 2.81 -3.44
N ARG A 214 0.08 2.14 -2.61
CA ARG A 214 0.09 2.35 -1.16
C ARG A 214 1.40 1.90 -0.52
N ARG A 215 1.96 0.77 -0.94
CA ARG A 215 3.28 0.30 -0.45
C ARG A 215 4.37 1.28 -0.85
N GLN A 216 4.40 1.72 -2.09
CA GLN A 216 5.37 2.70 -2.59
C GLN A 216 5.30 4.00 -1.80
N LEU A 217 4.11 4.56 -1.61
CA LEU A 217 3.94 5.77 -0.80
C LEU A 217 4.36 5.55 0.65
N SER A 218 4.05 4.38 1.23
CA SER A 218 4.47 4.05 2.59
C SER A 218 5.99 3.98 2.72
N HIS A 219 6.69 3.40 1.74
CA HIS A 219 8.15 3.36 1.69
C HIS A 219 8.74 4.76 1.51
N GLN A 220 8.19 5.56 0.60
CA GLN A 220 8.62 6.95 0.40
C GLN A 220 8.46 7.74 1.70
N LEU A 221 7.32 7.63 2.37
CA LEU A 221 7.05 8.35 3.60
C LEU A 221 8.00 7.92 4.73
N ALA A 222 8.21 6.60 4.92
CA ALA A 222 9.17 6.09 5.88
C ALA A 222 10.61 6.56 5.59
N SER A 223 11.02 6.55 4.32
CA SER A 223 12.36 7.01 3.91
C SER A 223 12.57 8.51 4.15
N ARG A 224 11.57 9.36 3.84
CA ARG A 224 11.64 10.81 4.06
C ARG A 224 11.57 11.16 5.54
N GLU A 225 10.80 10.43 6.33
CA GLU A 225 10.79 10.55 7.80
C GLU A 225 12.17 10.24 8.39
N ALA A 226 12.80 9.14 7.96
CA ALA A 226 14.14 8.76 8.41
C ALA A 226 15.19 9.82 8.02
N ALA A 227 15.16 10.32 6.78
CA ALA A 227 16.05 11.39 6.33
C ALA A 227 15.86 12.69 7.14
N PHE A 228 14.61 13.10 7.39
CA PHE A 228 14.32 14.26 8.24
C PHE A 228 14.86 14.08 9.66
N ARG A 229 14.65 12.91 10.28
CA ARG A 229 15.22 12.63 11.62
C ARG A 229 16.73 12.69 11.63
N ALA A 230 17.40 12.08 10.65
CA ALA A 230 18.85 12.10 10.55
C ALA A 230 19.37 13.55 10.46
N ALA A 231 18.81 14.36 9.55
CA ALA A 231 19.16 15.77 9.39
C ALA A 231 18.93 16.58 10.68
N VAL A 232 17.82 16.32 11.41
CA VAL A 232 17.56 16.95 12.70
C VAL A 232 18.62 16.56 13.74
N HIS A 233 18.96 15.28 13.86
CA HIS A 233 19.96 14.83 14.82
C HIS A 233 21.31 15.49 14.56
N GLU A 234 21.75 15.51 13.30
CA GLU A 234 22.99 16.14 12.89
C GLU A 234 23.00 17.65 13.18
N TYR A 235 21.94 18.35 12.80
CA TYR A 235 21.77 19.77 13.09
C TYR A 235 21.81 20.06 14.60
N LEU A 236 21.10 19.30 15.42
CA LEU A 236 21.06 19.51 16.86
C LEU A 236 22.42 19.26 17.52
N THR A 237 23.14 18.22 17.08
CA THR A 237 24.51 17.96 17.55
C THR A 237 25.49 19.07 17.16
N ALA A 238 25.36 19.61 15.95
CA ALA A 238 26.15 20.78 15.53
C ALA A 238 25.76 22.05 16.33
N TYR A 239 24.46 22.29 16.52
CA TYR A 239 23.91 23.45 17.23
C TYR A 239 24.34 23.53 18.70
N GLU A 240 24.51 22.38 19.37
CA GLU A 240 25.05 22.32 20.73
C GLU A 240 26.41 23.03 20.82
N ASN A 241 27.25 22.91 19.80
CA ASN A 241 28.59 23.49 19.75
C ASN A 241 28.61 24.89 19.10
N ASP A 242 27.83 25.09 18.04
CA ASP A 242 27.76 26.35 17.29
C ASP A 242 26.29 26.78 17.07
N PRO A 243 25.84 27.91 17.66
CA PRO A 243 24.48 28.41 17.43
C PRO A 243 24.19 28.81 15.97
N ARG A 244 25.22 28.92 15.11
CA ARG A 244 25.11 29.19 13.67
C ARG A 244 25.23 27.94 12.81
N ALA A 245 25.12 26.74 13.39
CA ALA A 245 25.08 25.49 12.64
C ALA A 245 24.10 25.56 11.46
N ASP A 246 24.52 24.99 10.32
CA ASP A 246 23.74 25.03 9.08
C ASP A 246 22.40 24.28 9.24
N HIS A 247 21.31 24.95 8.89
CA HIS A 247 19.94 24.42 8.96
C HIS A 247 19.39 23.99 7.59
N ALA A 248 20.14 24.21 6.50
CA ALA A 248 19.68 23.97 5.13
C ALA A 248 19.21 22.53 4.88
N GLU A 249 19.91 21.54 5.43
CA GLU A 249 19.57 20.13 5.25
C GLU A 249 18.28 19.73 5.99
N VAL A 250 18.04 20.28 7.19
CA VAL A 250 16.78 20.11 7.93
C VAL A 250 15.63 20.73 7.15
N ALA A 251 15.80 21.95 6.62
CA ALA A 251 14.78 22.63 5.83
C ALA A 251 14.43 21.83 4.56
N THR A 252 15.44 21.32 3.85
CA THR A 252 15.27 20.51 2.64
C THR A 252 14.54 19.20 2.93
N SER A 253 14.97 18.47 3.96
CA SER A 253 14.35 17.19 4.36
C SER A 253 12.93 17.38 4.87
N ARG A 254 12.66 18.48 5.59
CA ARG A 254 11.32 18.86 6.03
C ARG A 254 10.39 19.09 4.84
N GLU A 255 10.80 19.88 3.86
CA GLU A 255 9.97 20.17 2.70
C GLU A 255 9.71 18.92 1.85
N ALA A 256 10.71 18.05 1.70
CA ALA A 256 10.52 16.75 1.06
C ALA A 256 9.48 15.88 1.77
N LEU A 257 9.50 15.83 3.11
CA LEU A 257 8.49 15.11 3.90
C LEU A 257 7.09 15.73 3.76
N ARG A 258 6.99 17.05 3.76
CA ARG A 258 5.70 17.77 3.51
C ARG A 258 5.15 17.44 2.13
N GLY A 259 6.00 17.41 1.11
CA GLY A 259 5.63 17.03 -0.25
C GLY A 259 5.02 15.63 -0.35
N VAL A 260 5.56 14.65 0.38
CA VAL A 260 5.00 13.29 0.43
C VAL A 260 3.71 13.25 1.25
N LEU A 261 3.62 13.98 2.37
CA LEU A 261 2.39 14.07 3.18
C LEU A 261 1.22 14.68 2.40
N ALA A 262 1.47 15.65 1.52
CA ALA A 262 0.46 16.24 0.65
C ALA A 262 -0.11 15.25 -0.38
N GLN A 263 0.66 14.22 -0.75
CA GLN A 263 0.26 13.19 -1.71
C GLN A 263 -0.56 12.05 -1.08
N VAL A 264 -0.79 12.06 0.25
CA VAL A 264 -1.49 10.98 0.95
C VAL A 264 -2.92 10.83 0.43
N PRO A 265 -3.27 9.71 -0.26
CA PRO A 265 -4.59 9.53 -0.83
C PRO A 265 -5.60 9.17 0.26
N GLY A 266 -6.88 9.46 0.03
CA GLY A 266 -7.98 8.93 0.85
C GLY A 266 -9.02 9.96 1.28
N PRO A 267 -9.85 9.61 2.29
CA PRO A 267 -10.96 10.46 2.72
C PRO A 267 -10.46 11.81 3.24
N ALA A 268 -11.31 12.84 3.18
CA ALA A 268 -10.96 14.21 3.57
C ALA A 268 -10.32 14.28 4.97
N ALA A 269 -10.85 13.56 5.96
CA ALA A 269 -10.28 13.51 7.31
C ALA A 269 -8.81 13.01 7.35
N ARG A 270 -8.44 12.07 6.48
CA ARG A 270 -7.05 11.57 6.36
C ARG A 270 -6.14 12.65 5.78
N ARG A 271 -6.59 13.31 4.71
CA ARG A 271 -5.86 14.41 4.06
C ARG A 271 -5.66 15.59 5.02
N THR A 272 -6.70 15.98 5.76
CA THR A 272 -6.61 17.03 6.79
C THR A 272 -5.63 16.64 7.90
N ALA A 273 -5.62 15.39 8.34
CA ALA A 273 -4.66 14.93 9.34
C ALA A 273 -3.21 14.95 8.82
N ALA A 274 -2.98 14.52 7.58
CA ALA A 274 -1.67 14.56 6.94
C ALA A 274 -1.18 16.00 6.73
N GLN A 275 -2.07 16.90 6.31
CA GLN A 275 -1.76 18.32 6.13
C GLN A 275 -1.45 19.01 7.46
N ARG A 276 -2.26 18.77 8.49
CA ARG A 276 -1.98 19.28 9.85
C ARG A 276 -0.61 18.83 10.32
N LEU A 277 -0.28 17.55 10.14
CA LEU A 277 1.02 17.04 10.51
C LEU A 277 2.15 17.74 9.71
N ALA A 278 1.96 17.95 8.40
CA ALA A 278 2.93 18.66 7.56
C ALA A 278 3.14 20.12 7.99
N GLU A 279 2.11 20.77 8.55
CA GLU A 279 2.19 22.13 9.12
C GLU A 279 2.86 22.14 10.49
N GLU A 280 2.60 21.11 11.31
CA GLU A 280 3.13 20.97 12.67
C GLU A 280 4.58 20.47 12.73
N LEU A 281 5.19 20.05 11.61
CA LEU A 281 6.60 19.60 11.58
C LEU A 281 7.54 20.66 12.18
N PRO A 282 8.33 20.32 13.21
CA PRO A 282 9.17 21.26 13.96
C PRO A 282 10.33 21.79 13.10
N LEU A 283 11.08 22.73 13.68
CA LEU A 283 12.28 23.32 13.06
C LEU A 283 12.00 23.98 11.69
N VAL A 284 10.87 24.71 11.59
CA VAL A 284 10.56 25.56 10.43
C VAL A 284 11.64 26.64 10.23
N ARG A 285 12.29 27.05 11.31
CA ARG A 285 13.36 28.03 11.37
C ARG A 285 14.52 27.45 12.20
N PRO A 286 15.76 27.92 12.01
CA PRO A 286 16.88 27.57 12.86
C PRO A 286 16.58 27.93 14.33
N LEU A 287 17.13 27.15 15.26
CA LEU A 287 17.04 27.43 16.68
C LEU A 287 17.75 28.74 17.01
N PRO A 288 17.20 29.54 17.93
CA PRO A 288 17.74 30.85 18.22
C PRO A 288 19.08 30.75 18.95
N ALA A 289 20.00 31.68 18.70
CA ALA A 289 21.23 31.78 19.47
C ALA A 289 21.00 32.34 20.89
N ALA A 290 19.85 32.99 21.13
CA ALA A 290 19.51 33.67 22.37
C ALA A 290 18.04 33.45 22.74
N GLN A 291 17.73 33.41 24.04
CA GLN A 291 16.37 33.27 24.57
C GLN A 291 16.12 34.37 25.60
N GLY A 292 15.06 35.17 25.40
CA GLY A 292 14.78 36.30 26.30
C GLY A 292 15.83 37.41 26.29
N GLY A 293 16.64 37.51 25.24
CA GLY A 293 17.76 38.47 25.14
C GLY A 293 19.09 37.95 25.68
N GLU A 294 19.10 36.80 26.36
CA GLU A 294 20.33 36.16 26.85
C GLU A 294 20.87 35.17 25.82
N ILE A 295 22.17 35.25 25.53
CA ILE A 295 22.86 34.29 24.65
C ILE A 295 22.85 32.92 25.34
N LEU A 296 22.34 31.90 24.66
CA LEU A 296 22.29 30.55 25.19
C LEU A 296 23.70 29.96 25.24
N GLY A 297 24.18 29.61 26.43
CA GLY A 297 25.38 28.79 26.62
C GLY A 297 25.17 27.34 26.14
N THR A 298 26.25 26.55 26.12
CA THR A 298 26.23 25.16 25.65
C THR A 298 25.16 24.30 26.35
N GLU A 299 25.01 24.43 27.67
CA GLU A 299 23.98 23.69 28.42
C GLU A 299 22.55 24.10 28.05
N GLY A 300 22.32 25.39 27.82
CA GLY A 300 21.03 25.93 27.38
C GLY A 300 20.66 25.42 25.99
N ARG A 301 21.63 25.44 25.07
CA ARG A 301 21.47 24.87 23.72
C ARG A 301 21.21 23.37 23.75
N ALA A 302 21.94 22.61 24.58
CA ALA A 302 21.71 21.17 24.75
C ALA A 302 20.33 20.85 25.34
N ARG A 303 19.84 21.68 26.27
CA ARG A 303 18.46 21.53 26.81
C ARG A 303 17.42 21.76 25.73
N LEU A 304 17.51 22.87 25.01
CA LEU A 304 16.60 23.19 23.91
C LEU A 304 16.66 22.12 22.82
N GLY A 305 17.85 21.63 22.47
CA GLY A 305 18.04 20.54 21.52
C GLY A 305 17.34 19.24 21.95
N ARG A 306 17.39 18.88 23.24
CA ARG A 306 16.66 17.71 23.76
C ARG A 306 15.14 17.87 23.64
N GLU A 307 14.58 19.02 24.02
CA GLU A 307 13.14 19.29 23.91
C GLU A 307 12.64 19.16 22.45
N VAL A 308 13.42 19.67 21.51
CA VAL A 308 13.13 19.56 20.07
C VAL A 308 13.24 18.12 19.60
N ARG A 309 14.27 17.39 20.02
CA ARG A 309 14.46 15.97 19.69
C ARG A 309 13.27 15.12 20.15
N GLU A 310 12.82 15.32 21.39
CA GLU A 310 11.63 14.63 21.93
C GLU A 310 10.35 14.94 21.12
N SER A 311 10.19 16.20 20.68
CA SER A 311 9.07 16.59 19.81
C SER A 311 9.11 15.87 18.46
N VAL A 312 10.29 15.80 17.84
CA VAL A 312 10.54 15.11 16.55
C VAL A 312 10.34 13.60 16.66
N GLU A 313 10.67 12.99 17.80
CA GLU A 313 10.44 11.56 18.03
C GLU A 313 8.95 11.22 18.27
N THR A 314 8.18 12.16 18.84
CA THR A 314 6.78 11.94 19.19
C THR A 314 5.84 12.06 17.98
N GLN A 315 6.05 13.05 17.12
CA GLN A 315 5.17 13.31 15.96
C GLN A 315 4.98 12.14 14.98
N PRO A 316 5.99 11.32 14.66
CA PRO A 316 5.82 10.30 13.64
C PRO A 316 5.03 9.08 14.10
N ARG A 317 4.81 8.92 15.41
CA ARG A 317 3.79 7.97 15.89
C ARG A 317 2.39 8.33 15.35
N ALA A 318 2.12 9.63 15.14
CA ALA A 318 0.88 10.08 14.53
C ALA A 318 0.80 9.72 13.03
N VAL A 319 1.92 9.73 12.30
CA VAL A 319 2.00 9.26 10.90
C VAL A 319 1.56 7.80 10.79
N MET A 320 2.13 6.93 11.63
CA MET A 320 1.78 5.51 11.65
C MET A 320 0.30 5.30 11.97
N GLU A 321 -0.26 6.13 12.86
CA GLU A 321 -1.66 6.06 13.24
C GLU A 321 -2.62 6.42 12.10
N ILE A 322 -2.25 7.38 11.24
CA ILE A 322 -2.99 7.74 10.02
C ILE A 322 -3.15 6.52 9.11
N ASN A 323 -2.12 5.68 8.98
CA ASN A 323 -2.16 4.47 8.16
C ASN A 323 -2.98 3.34 8.81
N ARG A 324 -2.88 3.17 10.13
CA ARG A 324 -3.57 2.10 10.87
C ARG A 324 -5.09 2.30 10.89
N ARG A 325 -5.56 3.55 11.05
CA ARG A 325 -6.99 3.88 11.02
C ARG A 325 -7.65 3.68 9.65
N GLY A 326 -6.89 3.62 8.56
CA GLY A 326 -7.44 3.42 7.21
C GLY A 326 -8.22 2.10 7.05
N LEU A 327 -7.73 1.01 7.66
CA LEU A 327 -8.42 -0.28 7.66
C LEU A 327 -9.75 -0.21 8.42
N TYR A 328 -9.73 0.44 9.58
CA TYR A 328 -10.93 0.69 10.39
C TYR A 328 -11.98 1.52 9.62
N TRP A 329 -11.57 2.58 8.93
CA TRP A 329 -12.49 3.39 8.13
C TRP A 329 -13.10 2.63 6.96
N ARG A 330 -12.30 1.79 6.28
CA ARG A 330 -12.77 0.97 5.15
C ARG A 330 -13.79 -0.07 5.61
N TRP A 331 -13.52 -0.74 6.73
CA TRP A 331 -14.46 -1.65 7.38
C TRP A 331 -15.73 -0.93 7.86
N ARG A 332 -15.61 0.25 8.46
CA ARG A 332 -16.75 1.05 8.91
C ARG A 332 -17.62 1.53 7.74
N ALA A 333 -17.02 1.90 6.61
CA ALA A 333 -17.73 2.28 5.39
C ALA A 333 -18.51 1.10 4.80
N LEU A 334 -17.92 -0.10 4.78
CA LEU A 334 -18.58 -1.34 4.37
C LEU A 334 -19.81 -1.64 5.25
N ARG A 335 -19.66 -1.59 6.59
CA ARG A 335 -20.78 -1.79 7.53
C ARG A 335 -21.93 -0.78 7.36
N ARG A 336 -21.63 0.48 7.07
CA ARG A 336 -22.69 1.50 6.85
C ARG A 336 -23.48 1.26 5.56
N ARG A 337 -22.87 0.61 4.56
CA ARG A 337 -23.58 0.24 3.32
C ARG A 337 -24.54 -0.91 3.57
N SER A 338 -24.12 -1.95 4.30
CA SER A 338 -24.99 -3.11 4.58
C SER A 338 -26.24 -2.75 5.39
N THR A 339 -26.16 -1.75 6.29
CA THR A 339 -27.33 -1.30 7.07
C THR A 339 -28.35 -0.49 6.28
N ARG A 340 -27.98 0.10 5.12
CA ARG A 340 -28.90 0.92 4.31
C ARG A 340 -29.75 0.10 3.33
N THR A 341 -29.36 -1.13 3.07
CA THR A 341 -30.04 -2.04 2.14
C THR A 341 -31.05 -2.96 2.83
N ALA A 342 -31.38 -2.77 4.11
CA ALA A 342 -32.54 -3.44 4.69
C ALA A 342 -33.81 -2.82 4.08
N PRO A 343 -34.56 -3.53 3.22
CA PRO A 343 -35.82 -3.02 2.72
C PRO A 343 -36.75 -2.84 3.90
N HIS A 344 -37.36 -1.65 4.00
CA HIS A 344 -38.50 -1.44 4.87
C HIS A 344 -39.61 -2.38 4.33
N ARG A 345 -39.79 -3.54 4.96
CA ARG A 345 -40.97 -4.38 4.73
C ARG A 345 -42.15 -3.59 5.28
N GLY A 346 -42.93 -3.01 4.36
CA GLY A 346 -44.29 -2.55 4.59
C GLY A 346 -45.27 -3.68 4.34
#